data_AF-W5TNR2-F1
#
_entry.id   AF-W5TNR2-F1
#
_cell.length_a   1.000
_cell.length_b   1.000
_cell.length_c   1.000
_cell.angle_alpha   90.00
_cell.angle_beta   90.00
_cell.angle_gamma   90.00
#
_symmetry.space_group_name_H-M   'P 1'
#
loop_
_entity.id
_entity.type
_entity.pdbx_description
1 polymer ?
#
loop_
_entity_poly.entity_id
_entity_poly.type
_entity_poly.pdbx_seq_one_letter_code
_entity_poly.pdbx_strand_id
1 'polypeptide(L)'
;MLTTAAFRTAHSADRLPTVASAMWLPFVRGRPRACPLMPMTAHVWQGSRCPLKDPPDRSSRRYPQRGGTLKEIGGPCRVPSPSGRSSAILWAVTSSDLPLKVQQPDGTYSCQWSIPDHATGAVLQPLGEIVLGGSKPPRCSVSGPVPGEQWGGFPKRFEYELLCGQLANGAGVVLIEPTLSVMGHPGGFISFPAGNATIFSGVALVGRGAELITDTRITEISVQISHLDYVFRNSPIISRSIPVQSESGEMTWSATTRSNNQIWRDGSTSMEVSHMQNATVFAEYEFGVRLTPFIRIKFDEPMEFYDAYDRWVRTLYRVMSVLTGNEEKVTFLEVRPAEAGADGPLLQVFASPVTQSPYMPDRGRVPRANDSALKLDEDCISLLDLVKRWQALENEQNPVVYTYEPFALGSNQHPRARFLLLIQALEGISNKENRLQDREAAYKKKHARVLSECMKFLTGASRRFVKGNLRNSSINLDDRLRDMFDSLPVDPTEKIAETALVARVCEEKGLKPEGALRLIRNDLAHGNRTYDFPELGALATVLESVVRAHALRILGLGVDVQARPLNFND
;
A
#
# COMPACT_ATOMS: atom_id res chain seq x y z
N MET A 1 -62.51 3.61 51.39
CA MET A 1 -61.62 4.71 50.97
C MET A 1 -60.89 4.24 49.72
N LEU A 2 -61.53 4.38 48.54
CA LEU A 2 -61.19 5.34 47.48
C LEU A 2 -59.82 5.12 46.78
N THR A 3 -59.89 4.46 45.61
CA THR A 3 -59.30 4.81 44.28
C THR A 3 -57.77 4.84 44.07
N THR A 4 -57.13 4.50 42.94
CA THR A 4 -57.37 3.79 41.65
C THR A 4 -55.99 3.56 41.01
N ALA A 5 -55.89 2.55 40.14
CA ALA A 5 -54.77 2.04 39.32
C ALA A 5 -53.73 3.01 38.69
N ALA A 6 -52.52 2.47 38.42
CA ALA A 6 -51.88 2.49 37.08
C ALA A 6 -50.69 1.50 36.98
N PHE A 7 -50.66 0.77 35.85
CA PHE A 7 -49.67 -0.20 35.37
C PHE A 7 -48.25 0.36 35.17
N ARG A 8 -47.20 -0.46 35.39
CA ARG A 8 -45.96 -0.46 34.58
C ARG A 8 -45.39 -1.88 34.45
N THR A 9 -45.29 -2.30 33.20
CA THR A 9 -44.82 -3.59 32.68
C THR A 9 -43.31 -3.63 32.45
N ALA A 10 -42.79 -4.86 32.45
CA ALA A 10 -41.43 -5.27 32.13
C ALA A 10 -40.97 -4.88 30.71
N HIS A 11 -39.65 -4.73 30.53
CA HIS A 11 -39.01 -4.68 29.22
C HIS A 11 -37.99 -5.80 29.07
N SER A 12 -38.29 -6.67 28.11
CA SER A 12 -37.42 -7.68 27.52
C SER A 12 -36.64 -7.09 26.35
N ALA A 13 -35.52 -7.75 26.05
CA ALA A 13 -34.61 -7.60 24.94
C ALA A 13 -35.25 -7.29 23.58
N ASP A 14 -34.58 -6.46 22.78
CA ASP A 14 -34.48 -6.70 21.35
C ASP A 14 -33.23 -6.09 20.70
N ARG A 15 -32.86 -6.72 19.59
CA ARG A 15 -31.61 -6.73 18.82
C ARG A 15 -31.27 -5.40 18.14
N LEU A 16 -29.98 -5.08 18.04
CA LEU A 16 -29.42 -4.07 17.12
C LEU A 16 -28.78 -4.77 15.91
N PRO A 17 -28.95 -4.27 14.66
CA PRO A 17 -28.42 -4.92 13.47
C PRO A 17 -27.01 -4.45 13.11
N THR A 18 -26.18 -5.44 12.78
CA THR A 18 -24.88 -5.35 12.11
C THR A 18 -25.06 -4.79 10.70
N VAL A 19 -24.38 -3.69 10.36
CA VAL A 19 -24.41 -3.09 9.02
C VAL A 19 -23.30 -3.69 8.17
N ALA A 20 -23.71 -4.52 7.21
CA ALA A 20 -22.85 -5.04 6.15
C ALA A 20 -22.55 -3.96 5.11
N SER A 21 -21.26 -3.72 4.85
CA SER A 21 -20.78 -2.88 3.75
C SER A 21 -20.98 -3.61 2.41
N ALA A 22 -22.08 -3.28 1.71
CA ALA A 22 -22.34 -3.75 0.36
C ALA A 22 -21.65 -2.83 -0.67
N MET A 23 -20.72 -3.39 -1.44
CA MET A 23 -20.18 -2.84 -2.68
C MET A 23 -21.32 -2.53 -3.68
N TRP A 24 -21.41 -1.28 -4.12
CA TRP A 24 -22.32 -0.86 -5.19
C TRP A 24 -21.62 -0.95 -6.55
N LEU A 25 -22.05 -1.90 -7.39
CA LEU A 25 -21.90 -1.85 -8.85
C LEU A 25 -23.17 -1.24 -9.46
N PRO A 26 -23.09 -0.33 -10.45
CA PRO A 26 -24.28 0.30 -11.02
C PRO A 26 -25.00 -0.63 -12.00
N PHE A 27 -26.24 -0.99 -11.66
CA PHE A 27 -27.21 -1.61 -12.55
C PHE A 27 -27.84 -0.54 -13.47
N VAL A 28 -27.62 -0.66 -14.78
CA VAL A 28 -28.35 0.11 -15.80
C VAL A 28 -29.60 -0.68 -16.21
N ARG A 29 -30.79 -0.09 -16.03
CA ARG A 29 -32.06 -0.64 -16.54
C ARG A 29 -32.27 -0.23 -18.00
N GLY A 30 -32.30 -1.21 -18.90
CA GLY A 30 -32.86 -1.11 -20.26
C GLY A 30 -33.48 -2.44 -20.65
N ARG A 31 -34.79 -2.46 -20.97
CA ARG A 31 -35.55 -3.67 -21.35
C ARG A 31 -35.18 -4.16 -22.77
N PRO A 32 -35.40 -5.46 -23.06
CA PRO A 32 -34.77 -6.17 -24.18
C PRO A 32 -35.57 -6.06 -25.48
N ARG A 33 -34.86 -6.08 -26.61
CA ARG A 33 -35.40 -6.53 -27.90
C ARG A 33 -34.63 -7.77 -28.33
N ALA A 34 -35.38 -8.84 -28.61
CA ALA A 34 -34.90 -10.12 -29.10
C ALA A 34 -34.50 -10.05 -30.58
N CYS A 35 -33.59 -10.95 -30.97
CA CYS A 35 -33.37 -11.63 -32.27
C CYS A 35 -31.86 -11.88 -32.51
N PRO A 36 -31.45 -12.91 -33.30
CA PRO A 36 -31.16 -14.25 -32.80
C PRO A 36 -29.70 -14.69 -33.00
N LEU A 37 -29.34 -15.78 -32.32
CA LEU A 37 -28.10 -16.54 -32.47
C LEU A 37 -27.88 -17.04 -33.91
N MET A 38 -26.66 -16.86 -34.43
CA MET A 38 -25.96 -17.86 -35.26
C MET A 38 -24.43 -17.63 -35.21
N PRO A 39 -23.62 -18.69 -35.49
CA PRO A 39 -22.32 -18.92 -34.87
C PRO A 39 -21.17 -18.33 -35.68
N MET A 40 -20.08 -17.92 -35.00
CA MET A 40 -18.79 -17.69 -35.67
C MET A 40 -17.68 -18.50 -35.02
N THR A 41 -17.10 -19.30 -35.91
CA THR A 41 -15.96 -20.20 -35.83
C THR A 41 -14.68 -19.54 -35.33
N ALA A 42 -13.95 -20.28 -34.49
CA ALA A 42 -12.60 -19.96 -34.06
C ALA A 42 -11.60 -20.01 -35.23
N HIS A 43 -10.91 -18.90 -35.50
CA HIS A 43 -9.72 -18.90 -36.34
C HIS A 43 -8.47 -19.01 -35.47
N VAL A 44 -7.82 -20.16 -35.62
CA VAL A 44 -6.47 -20.49 -35.16
C VAL A 44 -5.46 -19.67 -35.96
N TRP A 45 -4.59 -18.92 -35.28
CA TRP A 45 -3.44 -18.27 -35.92
C TRP A 45 -2.24 -19.24 -35.88
N GLN A 46 -1.92 -19.80 -37.05
CA GLN A 46 -0.74 -20.64 -37.27
C GLN A 46 0.51 -19.75 -37.41
N GLY A 47 1.49 -19.97 -36.53
CA GLY A 47 2.83 -19.42 -36.66
C GLY A 47 3.67 -20.26 -37.64
N SER A 48 4.10 -19.63 -38.73
CA SER A 48 4.95 -20.20 -39.78
C SER A 48 6.40 -20.36 -39.31
N ARG A 49 6.98 -21.52 -39.61
CA ARG A 49 8.38 -21.91 -39.41
C ARG A 49 9.31 -21.39 -40.51
N CYS A 50 10.62 -21.44 -40.17
CA CYS A 50 11.78 -21.91 -40.95
C CYS A 50 12.91 -20.88 -41.18
N PRO A 51 14.18 -21.32 -41.35
CA PRO A 51 14.89 -22.39 -40.61
C PRO A 51 16.37 -22.04 -40.27
N LEU A 52 16.97 -22.89 -39.43
CA LEU A 52 18.41 -22.97 -39.13
C LEU A 52 19.30 -23.20 -40.37
N LYS A 53 20.54 -22.69 -40.31
CA LYS A 53 21.73 -23.31 -40.94
C LYS A 53 22.95 -23.11 -40.02
N ASP A 54 23.62 -24.23 -39.75
CA ASP A 54 24.85 -24.42 -38.97
C ASP A 54 26.13 -23.97 -39.70
N PRO A 55 27.28 -23.86 -39.00
CA PRO A 55 28.48 -23.14 -39.42
C PRO A 55 29.57 -24.05 -40.04
N PRO A 56 30.71 -23.47 -40.46
CA PRO A 56 31.95 -24.22 -40.46
C PRO A 56 33.12 -23.53 -39.72
N ASP A 57 33.99 -24.41 -39.24
CA ASP A 57 35.22 -24.25 -38.46
C ASP A 57 36.46 -23.99 -39.34
N ARG A 58 37.58 -23.65 -38.68
CA ARG A 58 39.01 -23.81 -39.04
C ARG A 58 39.78 -22.75 -39.86
N SER A 59 40.59 -22.02 -39.09
CA SER A 59 42.06 -22.08 -39.07
C SER A 59 42.94 -21.27 -40.05
N SER A 60 43.88 -20.54 -39.42
CA SER A 60 45.29 -20.34 -39.79
C SER A 60 45.71 -19.31 -40.86
N ARG A 61 46.56 -18.35 -40.44
CA ARG A 61 47.82 -17.83 -41.06
C ARG A 61 48.21 -16.51 -40.39
N ARG A 62 49.21 -16.50 -39.49
CA ARG A 62 50.63 -16.09 -39.69
C ARG A 62 50.85 -14.64 -40.15
N TYR A 63 51.44 -13.86 -39.22
CA TYR A 63 52.35 -12.69 -39.32
C TYR A 63 53.35 -12.73 -40.51
N PRO A 64 54.12 -11.65 -40.89
CA PRO A 64 54.73 -10.64 -39.99
C PRO A 64 55.08 -9.20 -40.52
N GLN A 65 55.53 -8.38 -39.56
CA GLN A 65 56.66 -7.42 -39.60
C GLN A 65 56.59 -6.05 -40.33
N ARG A 66 56.87 -4.99 -39.55
CA ARG A 66 57.95 -3.96 -39.63
C ARG A 66 57.62 -2.90 -38.56
N GLY A 67 58.47 -2.44 -37.63
CA GLY A 67 59.92 -2.19 -37.68
C GLY A 67 60.12 -0.68 -37.81
N GLY A 68 60.53 0.03 -36.73
CA GLY A 68 60.88 1.46 -36.81
C GLY A 68 60.89 2.22 -35.46
N THR A 69 62.04 2.22 -34.80
CA THR A 69 62.44 3.05 -33.65
C THR A 69 62.70 4.52 -34.02
N LEU A 70 62.34 5.49 -33.15
CA LEU A 70 63.27 6.42 -32.45
C LEU A 70 62.58 7.65 -31.81
N LYS A 71 63.12 7.98 -30.63
CA LYS A 71 63.30 9.30 -29.98
C LYS A 71 62.21 9.87 -29.06
N GLU A 72 62.62 9.92 -27.79
CA GLU A 72 62.19 10.80 -26.70
C GLU A 72 62.18 12.28 -27.10
N ILE A 73 61.29 13.07 -26.48
CA ILE A 73 61.55 14.30 -25.69
C ILE A 73 60.19 14.87 -25.21
N GLY A 74 60.09 15.15 -23.90
CA GLY A 74 59.23 16.21 -23.36
C GLY A 74 57.85 15.80 -22.79
N GLY A 75 57.70 15.84 -21.46
CA GLY A 75 56.39 16.04 -20.81
C GLY A 75 55.83 17.45 -21.09
N PRO A 76 54.65 17.87 -20.56
CA PRO A 76 53.99 17.36 -19.36
C PRO A 76 52.45 17.13 -19.48
N CYS A 77 51.90 16.51 -18.42
CA CYS A 77 50.53 16.62 -17.90
C CYS A 77 49.39 17.04 -18.85
N ARG A 78 48.53 16.07 -19.20
CA ARG A 78 47.11 16.31 -19.46
C ARG A 78 46.25 15.30 -18.72
N VAL A 79 45.42 15.82 -17.83
CA VAL A 79 44.23 15.16 -17.29
C VAL A 79 43.27 14.88 -18.44
N PRO A 80 42.71 13.67 -18.60
CA PRO A 80 41.50 13.45 -19.36
C PRO A 80 40.31 13.20 -18.43
N SER A 81 39.26 13.99 -18.65
CA SER A 81 37.90 13.82 -18.14
C SER A 81 37.36 12.39 -18.32
N PRO A 82 36.59 11.83 -17.38
CA PRO A 82 35.90 10.57 -17.60
C PRO A 82 34.52 10.84 -18.23
N SER A 83 34.42 10.68 -19.55
CA SER A 83 33.18 10.28 -20.20
C SER A 83 33.24 8.76 -20.43
N GLY A 84 32.54 8.01 -19.59
CA GLY A 84 32.58 6.54 -19.64
C GLY A 84 31.49 5.93 -18.79
N ARG A 85 30.43 5.49 -19.48
CA ARG A 85 29.22 4.81 -18.98
C ARG A 85 29.52 3.84 -17.84
N SER A 86 28.91 4.07 -16.66
CA SER A 86 28.83 3.07 -15.60
C SER A 86 27.83 1.98 -16.00
N SER A 87 28.35 0.84 -16.44
CA SER A 87 27.65 -0.43 -16.40
C SER A 87 27.57 -0.89 -14.94
N ALA A 88 26.39 -0.71 -14.32
CA ALA A 88 26.11 -1.26 -13.00
C ALA A 88 26.00 -2.79 -13.12
N ILE A 89 26.99 -3.51 -12.57
CA ILE A 89 26.92 -4.95 -12.38
C ILE A 89 26.04 -5.17 -11.14
N LEU A 90 24.81 -5.60 -11.37
CA LEU A 90 23.84 -5.98 -10.34
C LEU A 90 24.32 -7.31 -9.72
N TRP A 91 24.99 -7.26 -8.57
CA TRP A 91 25.25 -8.46 -7.79
C TRP A 91 23.94 -8.89 -7.12
N ALA A 92 23.41 -10.05 -7.52
CA ALA A 92 22.24 -10.64 -6.89
C ALA A 92 22.56 -10.91 -5.40
N VAL A 93 21.80 -10.29 -4.50
CA VAL A 93 21.83 -10.61 -3.07
C VAL A 93 21.26 -12.02 -2.92
N THR A 94 22.08 -12.98 -2.51
CA THR A 94 21.60 -14.31 -2.14
C THR A 94 20.81 -14.21 -0.83
N SER A 95 19.76 -15.03 -0.67
CA SER A 95 18.88 -14.99 0.51
C SER A 95 19.60 -15.21 1.85
N SER A 96 20.83 -15.72 1.83
CA SER A 96 21.73 -15.89 2.98
C SER A 96 22.12 -14.58 3.66
N ASP A 97 22.08 -13.45 2.94
CA ASP A 97 22.70 -12.20 3.37
C ASP A 97 21.71 -11.22 4.02
N LEU A 98 20.41 -11.54 4.01
CA LEU A 98 19.37 -10.71 4.62
C LEU A 98 19.31 -10.95 6.14
N PRO A 99 19.34 -9.88 6.98
CA PRO A 99 19.16 -9.99 8.43
C PRO A 99 17.79 -10.50 8.82
N LEU A 100 16.75 -10.00 8.16
CA LEU A 100 15.39 -10.47 8.37
C LEU A 100 15.13 -11.66 7.44
N LYS A 101 14.91 -12.83 8.03
CA LYS A 101 14.70 -14.09 7.30
C LYS A 101 13.24 -14.52 7.41
N VAL A 102 12.66 -14.91 6.30
CA VAL A 102 11.33 -15.54 6.28
C VAL A 102 11.43 -16.96 6.86
N GLN A 103 10.53 -17.31 7.77
CA GLN A 103 10.48 -18.66 8.35
C GLN A 103 10.01 -19.68 7.31
N GLN A 104 8.96 -19.30 6.58
CA GLN A 104 8.38 -20.04 5.47
C GLN A 104 8.55 -19.22 4.18
N PRO A 105 9.26 -19.74 3.16
CA PRO A 105 9.34 -19.07 1.87
C PRO A 105 8.01 -19.21 1.09
N ASP A 106 7.86 -18.41 0.04
CA ASP A 106 6.78 -18.61 -0.92
C ASP A 106 6.86 -20.00 -1.56
N GLY A 107 5.72 -20.66 -1.74
CA GLY A 107 5.69 -22.00 -2.29
C GLY A 107 4.34 -22.70 -2.21
N THR A 108 4.31 -23.92 -2.73
CA THR A 108 3.20 -24.86 -2.55
C THR A 108 3.64 -25.94 -1.59
N TYR A 109 2.83 -26.18 -0.56
CA TYR A 109 3.15 -27.09 0.53
C TYR A 109 2.04 -28.12 0.68
N SER A 110 2.42 -29.40 0.68
CA SER A 110 1.52 -30.47 1.11
C SER A 110 1.23 -30.32 2.60
N CYS A 111 0.00 -30.58 3.01
CA CYS A 111 -0.44 -30.43 4.39
C CYS A 111 -1.53 -31.45 4.75
N GLN A 112 -1.69 -31.69 6.05
CA GLN A 112 -2.81 -32.40 6.63
C GLN A 112 -3.69 -31.38 7.36
N TRP A 113 -4.96 -31.30 6.99
CA TRP A 113 -5.92 -30.37 7.58
C TRP A 113 -6.62 -31.00 8.77
N SER A 114 -6.94 -30.20 9.79
CA SER A 114 -7.85 -30.58 10.87
C SER A 114 -9.19 -29.89 10.66
N ILE A 115 -10.15 -30.57 10.02
CA ILE A 115 -11.46 -29.99 9.65
C ILE A 115 -12.55 -30.47 10.61
N PRO A 116 -13.10 -29.60 11.46
CA PRO A 116 -14.26 -29.95 12.28
C PRO A 116 -15.50 -30.21 11.42
N ASP A 117 -16.20 -31.30 11.70
CA ASP A 117 -17.52 -31.59 11.15
C ASP A 117 -18.58 -31.23 12.19
N HIS A 118 -19.25 -30.09 11.99
CA HIS A 118 -20.28 -29.60 12.91
C HIS A 118 -21.49 -30.53 13.05
N ALA A 119 -21.73 -31.43 12.08
CA ALA A 119 -22.85 -32.36 12.15
C ALA A 119 -22.56 -33.56 13.06
N THR A 120 -21.32 -34.06 13.05
CA THR A 120 -20.92 -35.27 13.78
C THR A 120 -20.09 -34.98 15.04
N GLY A 121 -19.54 -33.77 15.15
CA GLY A 121 -18.59 -33.40 16.19
C GLY A 121 -17.19 -34.01 16.02
N ALA A 122 -16.95 -34.76 14.94
CA ALA A 122 -15.66 -35.35 14.64
C ALA A 122 -14.72 -34.33 13.99
N VAL A 123 -13.40 -34.54 14.14
CA VAL A 123 -12.37 -33.79 13.40
C VAL A 123 -11.84 -34.68 12.30
N LEU A 124 -12.07 -34.29 11.05
CA LEU A 124 -11.59 -34.98 9.86
C LEU A 124 -10.14 -34.56 9.58
N GLN A 125 -9.34 -35.50 9.09
CA GLN A 125 -7.91 -35.30 8.84
C GLN A 125 -7.51 -35.51 7.36
N PRO A 126 -8.13 -34.80 6.40
CA PRO A 126 -7.82 -34.97 4.98
C PRO A 126 -6.45 -34.39 4.63
N LEU A 127 -5.86 -34.94 3.56
CA LEU A 127 -4.65 -34.37 2.95
C LEU A 127 -5.02 -33.22 2.03
N GLY A 128 -4.07 -32.35 1.76
CA GLY A 128 -4.28 -31.20 0.88
C GLY A 128 -3.00 -30.49 0.53
N GLU A 129 -3.15 -29.36 -0.16
CA GLU A 129 -2.07 -28.45 -0.47
C GLU A 129 -2.47 -27.03 -0.09
N ILE A 130 -1.48 -26.23 0.32
CA ILE A 130 -1.61 -24.79 0.50
C ILE A 130 -0.56 -24.08 -0.35
N VAL A 131 -1.01 -23.11 -1.14
CA VAL A 131 -0.15 -22.17 -1.87
C VAL A 131 -0.03 -20.91 -1.02
N LEU A 132 1.17 -20.68 -0.51
CA LEU A 132 1.56 -19.50 0.24
C LEU A 132 2.38 -18.60 -0.68
N GLY A 133 1.96 -17.36 -0.88
CA GLY A 133 2.68 -16.44 -1.74
C GLY A 133 2.50 -14.99 -1.31
N GLY A 134 3.57 -14.21 -1.46
CA GLY A 134 3.58 -12.78 -1.23
C GLY A 134 2.45 -12.04 -1.94
N SER A 135 1.83 -11.11 -1.20
CA SER A 135 0.74 -10.21 -1.60
C SER A 135 -0.53 -10.91 -2.07
N LYS A 136 -0.67 -12.21 -1.83
CA LYS A 136 -1.81 -13.02 -2.26
C LYS A 136 -2.49 -13.67 -1.05
N PRO A 137 -3.83 -13.79 -1.06
CA PRO A 137 -4.51 -14.66 -0.11
C PRO A 137 -4.03 -16.12 -0.29
N PRO A 138 -3.94 -16.91 0.79
CA PRO A 138 -3.61 -18.32 0.69
C PRO A 138 -4.64 -19.07 -0.16
N ARG A 139 -4.19 -20.04 -0.95
CA ARG A 139 -5.07 -20.91 -1.73
C ARG A 139 -4.89 -22.34 -1.29
N CYS A 140 -5.98 -23.02 -0.93
CA CYS A 140 -5.89 -24.35 -0.34
C CYS A 140 -6.77 -25.35 -1.10
N SER A 141 -6.26 -26.55 -1.29
CA SER A 141 -7.00 -27.72 -1.79
C SER A 141 -7.10 -28.79 -0.71
N VAL A 142 -8.16 -29.59 -0.79
CA VAL A 142 -8.42 -30.70 0.13
C VAL A 142 -8.79 -31.93 -0.68
N SER A 143 -8.17 -33.06 -0.33
CA SER A 143 -8.39 -34.38 -0.90
C SER A 143 -8.62 -35.40 0.20
N GLY A 144 -9.86 -35.91 0.29
CA GLY A 144 -10.21 -36.98 1.23
C GLY A 144 -11.51 -36.69 2.00
N PRO A 145 -11.61 -37.12 3.28
CA PRO A 145 -12.83 -36.93 4.06
C PRO A 145 -13.11 -35.45 4.29
N VAL A 146 -14.35 -35.02 3.98
CA VAL A 146 -14.83 -33.64 4.14
C VAL A 146 -16.24 -33.65 4.76
N PRO A 147 -16.64 -32.58 5.46
CA PRO A 147 -17.95 -32.52 6.12
C PRO A 147 -19.14 -32.55 5.14
N GLY A 148 -20.26 -33.07 5.65
CA GLY A 148 -21.54 -33.11 4.94
C GLY A 148 -21.72 -34.27 3.96
N GLU A 149 -22.98 -34.60 3.65
CA GLU A 149 -23.31 -35.64 2.68
C GLU A 149 -22.79 -35.27 1.28
N GLN A 150 -22.07 -36.20 0.65
CA GLN A 150 -21.40 -35.99 -0.64
C GLN A 150 -22.32 -36.22 -1.86
N TRP A 151 -23.64 -36.35 -1.62
CA TRP A 151 -24.66 -36.60 -2.63
C TRP A 151 -25.47 -35.32 -2.90
N GLY A 152 -25.38 -34.81 -4.13
CA GLY A 152 -26.05 -33.58 -4.56
C GLY A 152 -25.18 -32.75 -5.51
N GLY A 153 -25.77 -32.21 -6.59
CA GLY A 153 -25.04 -31.57 -7.69
C GLY A 153 -24.51 -30.14 -7.45
N PHE A 154 -24.60 -29.61 -6.22
CA PHE A 154 -24.21 -28.23 -5.91
C PHE A 154 -23.11 -28.16 -4.84
N PRO A 155 -22.17 -27.20 -4.93
CA PRO A 155 -21.14 -27.02 -3.91
C PRO A 155 -21.77 -26.70 -2.56
N LYS A 156 -21.34 -27.40 -1.50
CA LYS A 156 -21.70 -27.05 -0.12
C LYS A 156 -20.63 -26.14 0.47
N ARG A 157 -21.05 -25.16 1.26
CA ARG A 157 -20.14 -24.21 1.93
C ARG A 157 -20.22 -24.37 3.43
N PHE A 158 -19.06 -24.38 4.07
CA PHE A 158 -18.89 -24.40 5.51
C PHE A 158 -17.97 -23.25 5.90
N GLU A 159 -18.38 -22.48 6.91
CA GLU A 159 -17.64 -21.34 7.42
C GLU A 159 -17.07 -21.73 8.78
N TYR A 160 -15.81 -21.34 9.01
CA TYR A 160 -15.11 -21.58 10.26
C TYR A 160 -14.52 -20.27 10.75
N GLU A 161 -14.36 -20.13 12.06
CA GLU A 161 -13.59 -19.04 12.65
C GLU A 161 -12.09 -19.27 12.47
N LEU A 162 -11.64 -20.50 12.73
CA LEU A 162 -10.27 -20.96 12.55
C LEU A 162 -10.25 -22.33 11.88
N LEU A 163 -9.26 -22.55 11.01
CA LEU A 163 -8.96 -23.88 10.48
C LEU A 163 -7.46 -24.15 10.53
N CYS A 164 -7.08 -25.20 11.24
CA CYS A 164 -5.68 -25.56 11.45
C CYS A 164 -5.24 -26.67 10.49
N GLY A 165 -3.94 -26.71 10.21
CA GLY A 165 -3.30 -27.78 9.47
C GLY A 165 -1.83 -27.89 9.83
N GLN A 166 -1.22 -29.00 9.44
CA GLN A 166 0.20 -29.26 9.58
C GLN A 166 0.84 -29.41 8.20
N LEU A 167 1.86 -28.61 7.92
CA LEU A 167 2.64 -28.69 6.70
C LEU A 167 3.61 -29.88 6.76
N ALA A 168 3.93 -30.46 5.60
CA ALA A 168 4.84 -31.60 5.50
C ALA A 168 6.27 -31.31 6.01
N ASN A 169 6.67 -30.04 6.06
CA ASN A 169 7.96 -29.61 6.64
C ASN A 169 7.91 -29.48 8.19
N GLY A 170 6.79 -29.82 8.82
CA GLY A 170 6.60 -29.79 10.27
C GLY A 170 6.13 -28.45 10.84
N ALA A 171 5.96 -27.41 10.00
CA ALA A 171 5.36 -26.16 10.44
C ALA A 171 3.83 -26.31 10.56
N GLY A 172 3.23 -25.60 11.51
CA GLY A 172 1.79 -25.44 11.58
C GLY A 172 1.30 -24.34 10.65
N VAL A 173 0.02 -24.43 10.30
CA VAL A 173 -0.72 -23.34 9.66
C VAL A 173 -2.08 -23.19 10.33
N VAL A 174 -2.50 -21.95 10.53
CA VAL A 174 -3.88 -21.60 10.91
C VAL A 174 -4.43 -20.57 9.92
N LEU A 175 -5.62 -20.86 9.40
CA LEU A 175 -6.39 -19.95 8.55
C LEU A 175 -7.43 -19.23 9.41
N ILE A 176 -7.56 -17.92 9.21
CA ILE A 176 -8.53 -17.08 9.93
C ILE A 176 -9.74 -16.83 9.04
N GLU A 177 -10.94 -17.02 9.60
CA GLU A 177 -12.24 -16.94 8.92
C GLU A 177 -12.34 -17.72 7.59
N PRO A 178 -11.86 -18.98 7.50
CA PRO A 178 -11.86 -19.71 6.24
C PRO A 178 -13.25 -20.22 5.84
N THR A 179 -13.51 -20.20 4.53
CA THR A 179 -14.67 -20.86 3.91
C THR A 179 -14.23 -22.12 3.16
N LEU A 180 -14.71 -23.28 3.58
CA LEU A 180 -14.57 -24.55 2.87
C LEU A 180 -15.70 -24.72 1.85
N SER A 181 -15.35 -24.89 0.59
CA SER A 181 -16.27 -25.23 -0.50
C SER A 181 -16.06 -26.68 -0.93
N VAL A 182 -17.02 -27.54 -0.60
CA VAL A 182 -17.01 -28.97 -0.94
C VAL A 182 -17.70 -29.19 -2.28
N MET A 183 -16.98 -29.78 -3.22
CA MET A 183 -17.49 -30.30 -4.48
C MET A 183 -17.72 -31.81 -4.29
N GLY A 184 -18.76 -32.40 -4.86
CA GLY A 184 -19.15 -33.80 -4.59
C GLY A 184 -18.06 -34.87 -4.77
N HIS A 185 -18.39 -36.12 -4.41
CA HIS A 185 -17.47 -37.25 -4.21
C HIS A 185 -16.41 -37.45 -5.33
N PRO A 186 -15.14 -37.73 -4.99
CA PRO A 186 -14.19 -38.31 -5.94
C PRO A 186 -14.64 -39.72 -6.32
N GLY A 187 -15.11 -39.93 -7.57
CA GLY A 187 -15.53 -41.24 -8.08
C GLY A 187 -16.94 -41.32 -8.71
N GLY A 188 -17.69 -40.22 -8.77
CA GLY A 188 -18.89 -40.13 -9.63
C GLY A 188 -18.53 -39.88 -11.12
N PHE A 189 -19.53 -39.72 -11.99
CA PHE A 189 -19.36 -39.41 -13.43
C PHE A 189 -18.48 -38.17 -13.73
N ILE A 190 -18.19 -37.34 -12.73
CA ILE A 190 -17.32 -36.17 -12.82
C ILE A 190 -16.19 -36.35 -11.80
N SER A 191 -14.98 -36.62 -12.29
CA SER A 191 -13.76 -36.62 -11.49
C SER A 191 -13.25 -35.18 -11.35
N PHE A 192 -12.92 -34.75 -10.13
CA PHE A 192 -12.30 -33.45 -9.86
C PHE A 192 -10.79 -33.64 -9.63
N PRO A 193 -9.92 -33.26 -10.59
CA PRO A 193 -8.48 -33.54 -10.51
C PRO A 193 -7.73 -32.77 -9.42
N ALA A 194 -8.35 -31.74 -8.82
CA ALA A 194 -7.71 -30.80 -7.89
C ALA A 194 -8.11 -31.00 -6.41
N GLY A 195 -8.65 -32.17 -6.07
CA GLY A 195 -9.26 -32.45 -4.77
C GLY A 195 -10.78 -32.32 -4.78
N ASN A 196 -11.43 -32.80 -3.73
CA ASN A 196 -12.88 -32.76 -3.57
C ASN A 196 -13.37 -31.54 -2.79
N ALA A 197 -12.48 -30.71 -2.25
CA ALA A 197 -12.85 -29.40 -1.71
C ALA A 197 -11.74 -28.36 -1.84
N THR A 198 -12.13 -27.09 -1.67
CA THR A 198 -11.23 -25.92 -1.70
C THR A 198 -11.49 -25.07 -0.47
N ILE A 199 -10.44 -24.60 0.19
CA ILE A 199 -10.57 -23.64 1.30
C ILE A 199 -10.14 -22.26 0.81
N PHE A 200 -11.00 -21.28 1.03
CA PHE A 200 -10.74 -19.87 0.78
C PHE A 200 -10.49 -19.17 2.11
N SER A 201 -9.39 -18.45 2.24
CA SER A 201 -9.09 -17.61 3.38
C SER A 201 -8.38 -16.34 2.93
N GLY A 202 -8.58 -15.24 3.65
CA GLY A 202 -7.83 -14.01 3.44
C GLY A 202 -6.41 -14.06 4.04
N VAL A 203 -6.22 -14.90 5.06
CA VAL A 203 -5.03 -14.89 5.93
C VAL A 203 -4.61 -16.31 6.33
N ALA A 204 -3.32 -16.57 6.32
CA ALA A 204 -2.70 -17.72 6.97
C ALA A 204 -1.61 -17.26 7.95
N LEU A 205 -1.65 -17.74 9.19
CA LEU A 205 -0.52 -17.66 10.12
C LEU A 205 0.25 -18.96 10.06
N VAL A 206 1.56 -18.88 9.86
CA VAL A 206 2.42 -20.04 9.60
C VAL A 206 3.64 -19.99 10.51
N GLY A 207 3.95 -21.11 11.15
CA GLY A 207 5.09 -21.21 12.05
C GLY A 207 4.98 -22.42 12.97
N ARG A 208 5.99 -22.61 13.82
CA ARG A 208 5.96 -23.69 14.81
C ARG A 208 4.84 -23.44 15.83
N GLY A 209 3.96 -24.42 16.03
CA GLY A 209 2.88 -24.35 17.00
C GLY A 209 1.65 -23.57 16.52
N ALA A 210 1.61 -23.14 15.25
CA ALA A 210 0.44 -22.47 14.69
C ALA A 210 -0.80 -23.39 14.66
N GLU A 211 -0.59 -24.70 14.53
CA GLU A 211 -1.65 -25.72 14.54
C GLU A 211 -2.36 -25.86 15.90
N LEU A 212 -1.72 -25.37 16.97
CA LEU A 212 -2.24 -25.40 18.34
C LEU A 212 -3.04 -24.15 18.68
N ILE A 213 -3.14 -23.20 17.75
CA ILE A 213 -3.80 -21.93 17.98
C ILE A 213 -5.31 -22.13 17.98
N THR A 214 -5.96 -21.59 19.02
CA THR A 214 -7.41 -21.68 19.22
C THR A 214 -8.09 -20.32 19.33
N ASP A 215 -7.30 -19.24 19.38
CA ASP A 215 -7.76 -17.86 19.52
C ASP A 215 -7.11 -16.97 18.46
N THR A 216 -7.89 -16.11 17.82
CA THR A 216 -7.44 -15.15 16.79
C THR A 216 -6.76 -13.93 17.38
N ARG A 217 -6.84 -13.71 18.70
CA ARG A 217 -6.28 -12.53 19.35
C ARG A 217 -4.76 -12.58 19.40
N ILE A 218 -4.14 -11.42 19.22
CA ILE A 218 -2.69 -11.23 19.22
C ILE A 218 -2.27 -10.21 20.27
N THR A 219 -1.04 -10.34 20.75
CA THR A 219 -0.43 -9.42 21.74
C THR A 219 0.71 -8.60 21.16
N GLU A 220 1.28 -9.03 20.03
CA GLU A 220 2.41 -8.36 19.40
C GLU A 220 2.35 -8.48 17.87
N ILE A 221 2.75 -7.39 17.20
CA ILE A 221 3.00 -7.32 15.76
C ILE A 221 4.48 -7.00 15.55
N SER A 222 5.13 -7.75 14.68
CA SER A 222 6.45 -7.41 14.11
C SER A 222 6.29 -7.19 12.61
N VAL A 223 6.43 -5.95 12.16
CA VAL A 223 6.15 -5.54 10.77
C VAL A 223 7.33 -4.79 10.17
N GLN A 224 7.59 -5.05 8.90
CA GLN A 224 8.52 -4.27 8.10
C GLN A 224 7.78 -3.58 6.97
N ILE A 225 8.06 -2.29 6.79
CA ILE A 225 7.58 -1.48 5.68
C ILE A 225 8.80 -1.06 4.86
N SER A 226 8.67 -1.06 3.54
CA SER A 226 9.73 -0.55 2.65
C SER A 226 10.12 0.88 3.02
N HIS A 227 11.39 1.20 2.78
CA HIS A 227 11.94 2.53 3.05
C HIS A 227 11.71 3.06 4.47
N LEU A 228 11.53 2.17 5.46
CA LEU A 228 11.44 2.58 6.87
C LEU A 228 12.70 3.30 7.34
N ASP A 229 13.85 3.11 6.69
CA ASP A 229 15.07 3.87 6.95
C ASP A 229 14.99 5.34 6.49
N TYR A 230 14.05 5.70 5.62
CA TYR A 230 13.93 7.05 5.03
C TYR A 230 13.43 8.08 6.04
N VAL A 231 12.70 7.64 7.06
CA VAL A 231 12.17 8.51 8.13
C VAL A 231 13.15 8.70 9.28
N PHE A 232 14.41 8.27 9.13
CA PHE A 232 15.48 8.52 10.09
C PHE A 232 16.62 9.29 9.43
N ARG A 233 17.25 10.19 10.19
CA ARG A 233 18.47 10.87 9.75
C ARG A 233 19.71 10.08 10.16
N ASN A 234 19.69 9.50 11.35
CA ASN A 234 20.84 8.81 11.89
C ASN A 234 20.94 7.37 11.37
N SER A 235 22.05 7.05 10.70
CA SER A 235 22.37 5.67 10.28
C SER A 235 22.56 4.75 11.49
N PRO A 236 22.14 3.46 11.42
CA PRO A 236 22.39 2.48 12.48
C PRO A 236 23.86 2.07 12.60
N ILE A 237 24.67 2.25 11.54
CA ILE A 237 26.14 2.09 11.62
C ILE A 237 26.76 3.45 11.88
N ILE A 238 27.42 3.61 13.03
CA ILE A 238 27.99 4.88 13.51
C ILE A 238 29.32 5.15 12.84
N SER A 239 30.20 4.14 12.83
CA SER A 239 31.54 4.26 12.28
C SER A 239 32.04 2.93 11.74
N ARG A 240 32.98 3.03 10.81
CA ARG A 240 33.70 1.90 10.19
C ARG A 240 35.18 2.23 10.19
N SER A 241 36.00 1.28 10.61
CA SER A 241 37.45 1.36 10.51
C SER A 241 37.92 0.44 9.40
N ILE A 242 38.71 1.02 8.48
CA ILE A 242 39.46 0.28 7.49
C ILE A 242 40.92 0.33 7.95
N PRO A 243 41.65 -0.79 7.96
CA PRO A 243 43.02 -0.80 8.43
C PRO A 243 43.89 0.15 7.63
N VAL A 244 44.64 0.99 8.34
CA VAL A 244 45.76 1.75 7.79
C VAL A 244 47.00 0.89 8.00
N GLN A 245 47.86 0.83 6.98
CA GLN A 245 49.03 -0.04 6.94
C GLN A 245 49.81 0.02 8.26
N SER A 246 49.82 -1.09 9.02
CA SER A 246 50.47 -1.18 10.32
C SER A 246 51.88 -1.77 10.16
N GLU A 247 52.83 -1.35 11.02
CA GLU A 247 54.19 -1.91 11.04
C GLU A 247 54.21 -3.39 11.42
N SER A 248 53.16 -3.87 12.11
CA SER A 248 52.99 -5.27 12.51
C SER A 248 52.57 -6.22 11.39
N GLY A 249 52.11 -5.68 10.24
CA GLY A 249 51.52 -6.48 9.16
C GLY A 249 50.09 -6.97 9.43
N GLU A 250 49.58 -6.82 10.66
CA GLU A 250 48.18 -7.13 11.00
C GLU A 250 47.25 -6.00 10.57
N MET A 251 46.11 -6.38 10.00
CA MET A 251 45.09 -5.48 9.47
C MET A 251 43.78 -5.75 10.20
N THR A 252 43.23 -4.75 10.89
CA THR A 252 41.95 -4.86 11.61
C THR A 252 40.86 -4.06 10.92
N TRP A 253 39.76 -4.72 10.56
CA TRP A 253 38.50 -4.10 10.17
C TRP A 253 37.55 -4.09 11.35
N SER A 254 36.82 -2.99 11.56
CA SER A 254 35.81 -2.91 12.61
C SER A 254 34.62 -2.05 12.19
N ALA A 255 33.46 -2.33 12.78
CA ALA A 255 32.24 -1.55 12.60
C ALA A 255 31.56 -1.38 13.96
N THR A 256 31.12 -0.15 14.24
CA THR A 256 30.38 0.18 15.47
C THR A 256 28.94 0.50 15.10
N THR A 257 28.00 -0.26 15.67
CA THR A 257 26.56 -0.07 15.46
C THR A 257 25.93 0.64 16.64
N ARG A 258 24.80 1.31 16.39
CA ARG A 258 23.99 1.93 17.42
C ARG A 258 22.97 0.92 17.93
N SER A 259 22.85 0.79 19.24
CA SER A 259 21.88 -0.10 19.90
C SER A 259 20.59 0.59 20.33
N ASN A 260 20.44 1.91 20.11
CA ASN A 260 19.28 2.64 20.61
C ASN A 260 18.06 2.40 19.70
N ASN A 261 17.12 1.63 20.21
CA ASN A 261 15.80 1.55 19.61
C ASN A 261 15.04 2.85 19.92
N GLN A 262 14.19 3.29 19.00
CA GLN A 262 13.23 4.35 19.30
C GLN A 262 11.95 3.72 19.80
N ILE A 263 11.57 4.05 21.04
CA ILE A 263 10.44 3.44 21.72
C ILE A 263 9.47 4.54 22.13
N TRP A 264 8.23 4.41 21.68
CA TRP A 264 7.10 5.23 22.10
C TRP A 264 6.11 4.36 22.84
N ARG A 265 5.51 4.91 23.89
CA ARG A 265 4.50 4.21 24.68
C ARG A 265 3.39 5.17 25.04
N ASP A 266 2.19 4.64 24.99
CA ASP A 266 1.08 5.14 25.78
C ASP A 266 0.63 4.02 26.72
N GLY A 267 -0.28 4.32 27.65
CA GLY A 267 -0.70 3.38 28.69
C GLY A 267 -1.43 2.12 28.20
N SER A 268 -1.54 1.87 26.89
CA SER A 268 -2.19 0.69 26.31
C SER A 268 -1.38 -0.01 25.21
N THR A 269 -0.38 0.68 24.66
CA THR A 269 0.37 0.21 23.49
C THR A 269 1.79 0.75 23.51
N SER A 270 2.74 -0.10 23.14
CA SER A 270 4.11 0.32 22.86
C SER A 270 4.48 0.07 21.41
N MET A 271 5.20 1.00 20.83
CA MET A 271 5.76 0.91 19.49
C MET A 271 7.26 1.13 19.55
N GLU A 272 8.01 0.21 18.96
CA GLU A 272 9.46 0.21 18.94
C GLU A 272 9.93 0.08 17.50
N VAL A 273 10.80 0.99 17.06
CA VAL A 273 11.59 0.79 15.83
C VAL A 273 12.95 0.24 16.24
N SER A 274 13.28 -0.93 15.73
CA SER A 274 14.54 -1.62 15.96
C SER A 274 15.17 -2.08 14.65
N HIS A 275 16.36 -2.67 14.74
CA HIS A 275 17.13 -3.14 13.59
C HIS A 275 17.50 -4.61 13.76
N MET A 276 17.18 -5.43 12.76
CA MET A 276 17.77 -6.77 12.66
C MET A 276 19.17 -6.66 12.08
N GLN A 277 20.14 -7.32 12.70
CA GLN A 277 21.55 -7.31 12.28
C GLN A 277 21.97 -8.67 11.71
N ASN A 278 22.66 -8.65 10.58
CA ASN A 278 23.42 -9.79 10.06
C ASN A 278 24.90 -9.40 10.00
N ALA A 279 25.78 -10.30 10.44
CA ALA A 279 27.21 -10.06 10.46
C ALA A 279 27.93 -11.23 9.77
N THR A 280 28.55 -10.93 8.63
CA THR A 280 29.49 -11.82 7.94
C THR A 280 30.86 -11.58 8.55
N VAL A 281 31.18 -12.28 9.64
CA VAL A 281 32.45 -12.12 10.39
C VAL A 281 33.27 -13.40 10.50
N PHE A 282 32.68 -14.53 10.13
CA PHE A 282 33.34 -15.85 10.15
C PHE A 282 33.67 -16.37 8.75
N ALA A 283 33.49 -15.55 7.71
CA ALA A 283 33.89 -15.89 6.36
C ALA A 283 35.37 -15.55 6.14
N GLU A 284 36.15 -16.49 5.62
CA GLU A 284 37.60 -16.32 5.41
C GLU A 284 37.94 -15.17 4.45
N TYR A 285 37.01 -14.80 3.56
CA TYR A 285 37.22 -13.80 2.50
C TYR A 285 36.26 -12.60 2.57
N GLU A 286 35.39 -12.49 3.58
CA GLU A 286 34.41 -11.40 3.68
C GLU A 286 34.21 -10.92 5.11
N PHE A 287 34.24 -9.61 5.30
CA PHE A 287 33.82 -8.92 6.51
C PHE A 287 32.68 -7.94 6.18
N GLY A 288 31.53 -8.09 6.83
CA GLY A 288 30.38 -7.22 6.59
C GLY A 288 29.38 -7.22 7.73
N VAL A 289 28.78 -6.05 7.99
CA VAL A 289 27.64 -5.91 8.90
C VAL A 289 26.51 -5.23 8.13
N ARG A 290 25.32 -5.83 8.15
CA ARG A 290 24.11 -5.29 7.50
C ARG A 290 23.00 -5.18 8.54
N LEU A 291 22.26 -4.08 8.48
CA LEU A 291 21.11 -3.84 9.34
C LEU A 291 19.90 -3.50 8.49
N THR A 292 18.73 -3.98 8.90
CA THR A 292 17.45 -3.60 8.29
C THR A 292 16.46 -3.21 9.39
N PRO A 293 15.74 -2.08 9.25
CA PRO A 293 14.79 -1.63 10.26
C PRO A 293 13.51 -2.46 10.22
N PHE A 294 12.85 -2.58 11.36
CA PHE A 294 11.50 -3.13 11.52
C PHE A 294 10.79 -2.47 12.70
N ILE A 295 9.46 -2.58 12.75
CA ILE A 295 8.60 -2.04 13.80
C ILE A 295 8.05 -3.20 14.61
N ARG A 296 8.15 -3.10 15.93
CA ARG A 296 7.47 -3.96 16.88
C ARG A 296 6.39 -3.17 17.61
N ILE A 297 5.19 -3.72 17.68
CA ILE A 297 4.04 -3.13 18.38
C ILE A 297 3.56 -4.15 19.41
N LYS A 298 3.48 -3.76 20.68
CA LYS A 298 2.92 -4.61 21.73
C LYS A 298 1.68 -3.98 22.32
N PHE A 299 0.67 -4.80 22.56
CA PHE A 299 -0.60 -4.41 23.17
C PHE A 299 -0.66 -4.93 24.60
N ASP A 300 -1.12 -4.08 25.52
CA ASP A 300 -1.32 -4.50 26.91
C ASP A 300 -2.53 -5.45 27.02
N GLU A 301 -3.56 -5.24 26.20
CA GLU A 301 -4.70 -6.12 26.04
C GLU A 301 -4.66 -6.82 24.66
N PRO A 302 -4.90 -8.15 24.60
CA PRO A 302 -4.99 -8.86 23.32
C PRO A 302 -6.05 -8.26 22.40
N MET A 303 -5.72 -8.16 21.10
CA MET A 303 -6.59 -7.59 20.07
C MET A 303 -6.87 -8.61 18.98
N GLU A 304 -8.07 -8.63 18.43
CA GLU A 304 -8.41 -9.47 17.27
C GLU A 304 -7.45 -9.21 16.10
N PHE A 305 -7.03 -10.28 15.41
CA PHE A 305 -6.06 -10.17 14.34
C PHE A 305 -6.46 -9.14 13.28
N TYR A 306 -7.71 -9.18 12.79
CA TYR A 306 -8.16 -8.27 11.73
C TYR A 306 -8.21 -6.81 12.19
N ASP A 307 -8.67 -6.57 13.42
CA ASP A 307 -8.64 -5.23 14.02
C ASP A 307 -7.21 -4.74 14.17
N ALA A 308 -6.30 -5.60 14.62
CA ALA A 308 -4.91 -5.25 14.80
C ALA A 308 -4.22 -4.97 13.45
N TYR A 309 -4.50 -5.78 12.44
CA TYR A 309 -4.00 -5.60 11.08
C TYR A 309 -4.48 -4.27 10.47
N ASP A 310 -5.79 -4.01 10.49
CA ASP A 310 -6.36 -2.81 9.88
C ASP A 310 -5.96 -1.54 10.62
N ARG A 311 -5.99 -1.54 11.96
CA ARG A 311 -5.68 -0.35 12.75
C ARG A 311 -4.20 -0.04 12.81
N TRP A 312 -3.33 -1.04 12.76
CA TRP A 312 -1.89 -0.82 12.95
C TRP A 312 -1.09 -1.04 11.69
N VAL A 313 -1.18 -2.20 11.05
CA VAL A 313 -0.37 -2.51 9.86
C VAL A 313 -0.79 -1.63 8.69
N ARG A 314 -2.10 -1.56 8.38
CA ARG A 314 -2.60 -0.76 7.25
C ARG A 314 -2.40 0.74 7.47
N THR A 315 -2.65 1.23 8.69
CA THR A 315 -2.42 2.63 9.03
C THR A 315 -0.94 3.00 8.99
N LEU A 316 -0.04 2.16 9.52
CA LEU A 316 1.41 2.41 9.42
C LEU A 316 1.87 2.50 7.97
N TYR A 317 1.42 1.58 7.12
CA TYR A 317 1.69 1.63 5.69
C TYR A 317 1.26 2.97 5.05
N ARG A 318 0.04 3.44 5.36
CA ARG A 318 -0.48 4.73 4.85
C ARG A 318 0.33 5.91 5.37
N VAL A 319 0.59 5.96 6.68
CA VAL A 319 1.40 7.03 7.30
C VAL A 319 2.80 7.06 6.67
N MET A 320 3.47 5.92 6.56
CA MET A 320 4.79 5.83 5.93
C MET A 320 4.77 6.33 4.48
N SER A 321 3.75 5.96 3.70
CA SER A 321 3.59 6.44 2.32
C SER A 321 3.40 7.96 2.24
N VAL A 322 2.65 8.57 3.18
CA VAL A 322 2.54 10.04 3.28
C VAL A 322 3.87 10.67 3.62
N LEU A 323 4.62 10.08 4.56
CA LEU A 323 5.90 10.62 5.00
C LEU A 323 6.95 10.57 3.90
N THR A 324 7.09 9.44 3.21
CA THR A 324 8.10 9.26 2.14
C THR A 324 7.64 9.85 0.81
N GLY A 325 6.33 9.91 0.56
CA GLY A 325 5.76 10.26 -0.75
C GLY A 325 5.86 9.13 -1.77
N ASN A 326 6.12 7.89 -1.34
CA ASN A 326 6.19 6.71 -2.20
C ASN A 326 5.02 5.76 -1.92
N GLU A 327 4.75 4.86 -2.86
CA GLU A 327 3.87 3.71 -2.65
C GLU A 327 4.63 2.65 -1.85
N GLU A 328 4.59 2.76 -0.52
CA GLU A 328 5.27 1.81 0.36
C GLU A 328 4.63 0.42 0.31
N LYS A 329 5.30 -0.58 0.89
CA LYS A 329 4.83 -1.96 0.92
C LYS A 329 5.08 -2.56 2.28
N VAL A 330 4.13 -3.35 2.77
CA VAL A 330 4.37 -4.23 3.93
C VAL A 330 5.20 -5.41 3.45
N THR A 331 6.50 -5.36 3.70
CA THR A 331 7.47 -6.31 3.16
C THR A 331 7.59 -7.59 3.98
N PHE A 332 7.27 -7.50 5.26
CA PHE A 332 7.29 -8.61 6.19
C PHE A 332 6.29 -8.37 7.31
N LEU A 333 5.64 -9.43 7.77
CA LEU A 333 4.71 -9.38 8.90
C LEU A 333 4.73 -10.70 9.67
N GLU A 334 4.88 -10.56 10.97
CA GLU A 334 4.76 -11.61 11.98
C GLU A 334 3.87 -11.13 13.12
N VAL A 335 3.17 -12.07 13.76
CA VAL A 335 2.32 -11.80 14.92
C VAL A 335 2.52 -12.82 16.02
N ARG A 336 2.29 -12.39 17.26
CA ARG A 336 2.30 -13.25 18.45
C ARG A 336 0.86 -13.53 18.89
N PRO A 337 0.38 -14.77 18.78
CA PRO A 337 -0.91 -15.16 19.35
C PRO A 337 -0.94 -14.91 20.86
N ALA A 338 -2.10 -14.54 21.40
CA ALA A 338 -2.24 -14.24 22.82
C ALA A 338 -1.95 -15.44 23.72
N GLU A 339 -2.37 -16.63 23.30
CA GLU A 339 -2.17 -17.88 24.04
C GLU A 339 -0.72 -18.39 24.03
N ALA A 340 0.13 -17.89 23.13
CA ALA A 340 1.53 -18.26 23.05
C ALA A 340 2.38 -17.70 24.21
N GLY A 341 1.85 -16.70 24.94
CA GLY A 341 2.56 -16.00 26.00
C GLY A 341 3.68 -15.08 25.49
N ALA A 342 4.31 -14.36 26.42
CA ALA A 342 5.30 -13.32 26.12
C ALA A 342 6.54 -13.85 25.36
N ASP A 343 6.94 -15.10 25.62
CA ASP A 343 8.11 -15.75 25.02
C ASP A 343 7.75 -16.79 23.94
N GLY A 344 6.47 -16.87 23.56
CA GLY A 344 5.99 -17.77 22.51
C GLY A 344 6.62 -17.52 21.12
N PRO A 345 6.33 -18.39 20.14
CA PRO A 345 6.76 -18.17 18.77
C PRO A 345 5.99 -17.01 18.11
N LEU A 346 6.67 -16.28 17.24
CA LEU A 346 6.04 -15.41 16.25
C LEU A 346 5.62 -16.23 15.04
N LEU A 347 4.41 -16.00 14.54
CA LEU A 347 3.86 -16.64 13.36
C LEU A 347 3.91 -15.68 12.17
N GLN A 348 4.44 -16.16 11.05
CA GLN A 348 4.53 -15.41 9.80
C GLN A 348 3.15 -15.29 9.15
N VAL A 349 2.81 -14.10 8.67
CA VAL A 349 1.47 -13.79 8.14
C VAL A 349 1.47 -13.75 6.62
N PHE A 350 0.76 -14.67 5.97
CA PHE A 350 0.49 -14.61 4.54
C PHE A 350 -0.89 -14.00 4.30
N ALA A 351 -0.90 -12.79 3.73
CA ALA A 351 -2.11 -12.04 3.41
C ALA A 351 -1.85 -11.05 2.27
N SER A 352 -2.90 -10.57 1.60
CA SER A 352 -2.77 -9.44 0.69
C SER A 352 -2.87 -8.11 1.46
N PRO A 353 -1.98 -7.11 1.25
CA PRO A 353 -0.88 -7.05 0.27
C PRO A 353 0.53 -7.40 0.82
N VAL A 354 0.68 -8.13 1.93
CA VAL A 354 1.99 -8.44 2.56
C VAL A 354 2.91 -9.22 1.62
N THR A 355 4.02 -8.63 1.17
CA THR A 355 4.83 -9.18 0.07
C THR A 355 5.68 -10.39 0.45
N GLN A 356 5.96 -10.57 1.75
CA GLN A 356 6.91 -11.58 2.26
C GLN A 356 8.28 -11.54 1.56
N SER A 357 8.70 -10.35 1.15
CA SER A 357 9.99 -10.07 0.55
C SER A 357 10.69 -9.01 1.40
N PRO A 358 11.42 -9.42 2.47
CA PRO A 358 12.05 -8.49 3.40
C PRO A 358 12.86 -7.40 2.70
N TYR A 359 12.59 -6.16 3.09
CA TYR A 359 13.27 -4.98 2.60
C TYR A 359 14.70 -4.91 3.16
N MET A 360 15.61 -4.47 2.30
CA MET A 360 17.00 -4.20 2.64
C MET A 360 17.39 -2.88 1.97
N PRO A 361 17.87 -1.88 2.75
CA PRO A 361 18.43 -0.68 2.19
C PRO A 361 19.59 -0.95 1.22
N ASP A 362 19.71 -0.10 0.20
CA ASP A 362 20.80 -0.19 -0.78
C ASP A 362 22.18 -0.18 -0.13
N ARG A 363 23.12 -0.93 -0.71
CA ARG A 363 24.52 -0.96 -0.24
C ARG A 363 25.12 0.45 -0.35
N GLY A 364 25.69 0.94 0.75
CA GLY A 364 26.31 2.26 0.80
C GLY A 364 25.33 3.43 0.85
N ARG A 365 24.04 3.18 1.08
CA ARG A 365 23.02 4.22 1.25
C ARG A 365 23.41 5.21 2.35
N VAL A 366 23.24 6.50 2.04
CA VAL A 366 23.39 7.62 2.98
C VAL A 366 22.03 8.31 3.07
N PRO A 367 21.50 8.56 4.29
CA PRO A 367 20.26 9.30 4.47
C PRO A 367 20.32 10.68 3.79
N ARG A 368 19.30 11.01 3.01
CA ARG A 368 19.12 12.29 2.31
C ARG A 368 17.98 13.08 2.94
N ALA A 369 18.03 14.40 2.78
CA ALA A 369 16.97 15.28 3.25
C ALA A 369 15.61 14.92 2.61
N ASN A 370 15.60 14.65 1.30
CA ASN A 370 14.38 14.47 0.52
C ASN A 370 13.84 13.04 0.51
N ASP A 371 14.48 12.11 1.24
CA ASP A 371 13.95 10.75 1.37
C ASP A 371 12.56 10.73 2.02
N SER A 372 12.29 11.68 2.92
CA SER A 372 11.02 11.79 3.63
C SER A 372 10.77 13.25 4.00
N ALA A 373 9.50 13.63 4.07
CA ALA A 373 9.10 14.93 4.61
C ALA A 373 9.39 15.02 6.12
N LEU A 374 9.55 13.90 6.83
CA LEU A 374 9.77 13.84 8.26
C LEU A 374 10.94 12.92 8.61
N LYS A 375 11.78 13.36 9.56
CA LYS A 375 12.83 12.57 10.19
C LYS A 375 12.49 12.42 11.67
N LEU A 376 12.02 11.24 12.09
CA LEU A 376 11.47 11.00 13.43
C LEU A 376 12.44 11.35 14.56
N ASP A 377 13.74 11.06 14.36
CA ASP A 377 14.80 11.35 15.32
C ASP A 377 15.18 12.84 15.40
N GLU A 378 15.18 13.55 14.27
CA GLU A 378 15.54 14.96 14.21
C GLU A 378 14.37 15.89 14.57
N ASP A 379 13.19 15.61 14.02
CA ASP A 379 11.98 16.40 14.25
C ASP A 379 11.31 16.07 15.61
N CYS A 380 11.85 15.06 16.33
CA CYS A 380 11.37 14.59 17.64
C CYS A 380 9.87 14.24 17.65
N ILE A 381 9.38 13.61 16.58
CA ILE A 381 7.97 13.22 16.42
C ILE A 381 7.78 11.73 16.73
N SER A 382 6.71 11.43 17.48
CA SER A 382 6.30 10.07 17.80
C SER A 382 5.57 9.41 16.63
N LEU A 383 6.11 8.30 16.12
CA LEU A 383 5.44 7.51 15.08
C LEU A 383 4.12 6.91 15.61
N LEU A 384 4.09 6.53 16.90
CA LEU A 384 2.89 6.05 17.57
C LEU A 384 1.77 7.10 17.55
N ASP A 385 2.10 8.36 17.86
CA ASP A 385 1.13 9.46 17.87
C ASP A 385 0.62 9.76 16.46
N LEU A 386 1.47 9.68 15.43
CA LEU A 386 1.05 9.85 14.04
C LEU A 386 0.07 8.77 13.60
N VAL A 387 0.33 7.51 13.94
CA VAL A 387 -0.57 6.39 13.66
C VAL A 387 -1.90 6.58 14.37
N LYS A 388 -1.89 6.93 15.66
CA LYS A 388 -3.12 7.20 16.42
C LYS A 388 -3.88 8.41 15.89
N ARG A 389 -3.18 9.47 15.46
CA ARG A 389 -3.81 10.63 14.82
C ARG A 389 -4.48 10.23 13.51
N TRP A 390 -3.84 9.40 12.70
CA TRP A 390 -4.44 8.87 11.48
C TRP A 390 -5.69 8.03 11.77
N GLN A 391 -5.65 7.14 12.77
CA GLN A 391 -6.82 6.37 13.20
C GLN A 391 -7.97 7.28 13.66
N ALA A 392 -7.67 8.36 14.39
CA ALA A 392 -8.67 9.35 14.78
C ALA A 392 -9.31 10.01 13.54
N LEU A 393 -8.50 10.36 12.54
CA LEU A 393 -8.99 10.91 11.28
C LEU A 393 -9.86 9.92 10.49
N GLU A 394 -9.57 8.61 10.54
CA GLU A 394 -10.43 7.56 9.98
C GLU A 394 -11.79 7.54 10.66
N ASN A 395 -11.82 7.59 11.99
CA ASN A 395 -13.05 7.63 12.78
C ASN A 395 -13.87 8.90 12.53
N GLU A 396 -13.21 10.04 12.32
CA GLU A 396 -13.83 11.32 11.94
C GLU A 396 -14.35 11.35 10.48
N GLN A 397 -14.09 10.27 9.73
CA GLN A 397 -14.30 10.18 8.29
C GLN A 397 -13.67 11.37 7.54
N ASN A 398 -12.42 11.70 7.88
CA ASN A 398 -11.72 12.80 7.24
C ASN A 398 -11.42 12.46 5.77
N PRO A 399 -11.76 13.34 4.80
CA PRO A 399 -11.52 13.09 3.39
C PRO A 399 -10.09 12.71 3.06
N VAL A 400 -9.10 13.32 3.73
CA VAL A 400 -7.68 13.08 3.43
C VAL A 400 -7.30 11.61 3.54
N VAL A 401 -7.91 10.89 4.48
CA VAL A 401 -7.60 9.47 4.72
C VAL A 401 -8.14 8.58 3.60
N TYR A 402 -9.33 8.88 3.10
CA TYR A 402 -9.92 8.10 2.00
C TYR A 402 -9.34 8.47 0.64
N THR A 403 -8.84 9.69 0.50
CA THR A 403 -8.33 10.19 -0.78
C THR A 403 -6.85 9.91 -0.96
N TYR A 404 -6.06 9.89 0.13
CA TYR A 404 -4.65 9.50 0.11
C TYR A 404 -4.54 7.98 0.29
N GLU A 405 -4.96 7.25 -0.73
CA GLU A 405 -4.73 5.81 -0.83
C GLU A 405 -3.51 5.59 -1.72
N PRO A 406 -2.36 5.12 -1.20
CA PRO A 406 -1.12 5.10 -1.99
C PRO A 406 -1.21 4.17 -3.21
N PHE A 407 -2.02 3.11 -3.16
CA PHE A 407 -2.33 2.29 -4.34
C PHE A 407 -3.12 3.03 -5.44
N ALA A 408 -4.02 3.94 -5.04
CA ALA A 408 -4.86 4.71 -5.98
C ALA A 408 -4.15 5.95 -6.55
N LEU A 409 -3.15 6.45 -5.82
CA LEU A 409 -2.32 7.60 -6.22
C LEU A 409 -0.95 7.21 -6.78
N GLY A 410 -0.54 5.94 -6.66
CA GLY A 410 0.76 5.44 -7.09
C GLY A 410 1.04 5.64 -8.58
N SER A 411 2.32 5.68 -8.94
CA SER A 411 2.78 5.96 -10.31
C SER A 411 2.32 4.93 -11.36
N ASN A 412 1.96 3.72 -10.91
CA ASN A 412 1.40 2.66 -11.75
C ASN A 412 -0.05 2.94 -12.18
N GLN A 413 -0.73 3.90 -11.55
CA GLN A 413 -2.08 4.30 -11.92
C GLN A 413 -2.10 5.22 -13.12
N HIS A 414 -3.15 5.09 -13.92
CA HIS A 414 -3.33 5.92 -15.11
C HIS A 414 -3.39 7.43 -14.73
N PRO A 415 -2.60 8.32 -15.36
CA PRO A 415 -2.50 9.74 -14.97
C PRO A 415 -3.84 10.48 -14.84
N ARG A 416 -4.80 10.20 -15.73
CA ARG A 416 -6.19 10.68 -15.61
C ARG A 416 -6.85 10.36 -14.26
N ALA A 417 -6.74 9.11 -13.80
CA ALA A 417 -7.35 8.70 -12.54
C ALA A 417 -6.68 9.42 -11.37
N ARG A 418 -5.33 9.44 -11.34
CA ARG A 418 -4.55 10.16 -10.33
C ARG A 418 -4.95 11.63 -10.26
N PHE A 419 -4.94 12.34 -11.39
CA PHE A 419 -5.32 13.75 -11.47
C PHE A 419 -6.73 14.01 -10.91
N LEU A 420 -7.72 13.22 -11.33
CA LEU A 420 -9.11 13.38 -10.88
C LEU A 420 -9.25 13.13 -9.36
N LEU A 421 -8.57 12.11 -8.83
CA LEU A 421 -8.56 11.81 -7.41
C LEU A 421 -7.90 12.92 -6.58
N LEU A 422 -6.79 13.48 -7.06
CA LEU A 422 -6.08 14.57 -6.37
C LEU A 422 -6.93 15.85 -6.30
N ILE A 423 -7.58 16.23 -7.40
CA ILE A 423 -8.51 17.38 -7.39
C ILE A 423 -9.69 17.12 -6.44
N GLN A 424 -10.24 15.91 -6.45
CA GLN A 424 -11.31 15.51 -5.54
C GLN A 424 -10.85 15.52 -4.08
N ALA A 425 -9.60 15.18 -3.79
CA ALA A 425 -9.00 15.24 -2.46
C ALA A 425 -8.99 16.68 -1.94
N LEU A 426 -8.47 17.63 -2.72
CA LEU A 426 -8.41 19.04 -2.36
C LEU A 426 -9.82 19.62 -2.14
N GLU A 427 -10.77 19.29 -3.02
CA GLU A 427 -12.17 19.69 -2.86
C GLU A 427 -12.79 19.11 -1.57
N GLY A 428 -12.53 17.83 -1.30
CA GLY A 428 -13.00 17.14 -0.09
C GLY A 428 -12.48 17.79 1.18
N ILE A 429 -11.17 18.06 1.25
CA ILE A 429 -10.53 18.72 2.39
C ILE A 429 -11.13 20.11 2.62
N SER A 430 -11.20 20.94 1.57
CA SER A 430 -11.77 22.30 1.64
C SER A 430 -13.21 22.29 2.18
N ASN A 431 -14.03 21.35 1.71
CA ASN A 431 -15.42 21.20 2.14
C ASN A 431 -15.53 20.74 3.61
N LYS A 432 -14.71 19.78 4.05
CA LYS A 432 -14.75 19.28 5.43
C LYS A 432 -14.32 20.35 6.44
N GLU A 433 -13.31 21.14 6.09
CA GLU A 433 -12.81 22.23 6.94
C GLU A 433 -13.72 23.47 6.93
N ASN A 434 -14.76 23.50 6.08
CA ASN A 434 -15.72 24.61 5.97
C ASN A 434 -15.05 25.98 5.76
N ARG A 435 -13.87 26.02 5.13
CA ARG A 435 -13.01 27.21 5.03
C ARG A 435 -13.67 28.41 4.37
N LEU A 436 -14.63 28.15 3.48
CA LEU A 436 -15.36 29.16 2.71
C LEU A 436 -16.81 29.38 3.20
N GLN A 437 -17.19 28.81 4.36
CA GLN A 437 -18.56 28.83 4.86
C GLN A 437 -19.12 30.25 5.05
N ASP A 438 -18.32 31.18 5.57
CA ASP A 438 -18.77 32.56 5.80
C ASP A 438 -19.10 33.28 4.49
N ARG A 439 -18.25 33.10 3.47
CA ARG A 439 -18.48 33.63 2.13
C ARG A 439 -19.72 33.00 1.50
N GLU A 440 -19.93 31.70 1.69
CA GLU A 440 -21.13 31.00 1.21
C GLU A 440 -22.39 31.51 1.92
N ALA A 441 -22.34 31.71 3.23
CA ALA A 441 -23.44 32.23 4.03
C ALA A 441 -23.82 33.66 3.60
N ALA A 442 -22.81 34.52 3.41
CA ALA A 442 -23.00 35.87 2.89
C ALA A 442 -23.63 35.87 1.50
N TYR A 443 -23.18 34.97 0.60
CA TYR A 443 -23.77 34.82 -0.72
C TYR A 443 -25.21 34.30 -0.64
N LYS A 444 -25.50 33.26 0.14
CA LYS A 444 -26.86 32.72 0.31
C LYS A 444 -27.81 33.80 0.82
N LYS A 445 -27.38 34.64 1.75
CA LYS A 445 -28.17 35.79 2.24
C LYS A 445 -28.44 36.81 1.12
N LYS A 446 -27.42 37.19 0.35
CA LYS A 446 -27.57 38.11 -0.80
C LYS A 446 -28.45 37.52 -1.90
N HIS A 447 -28.23 36.25 -2.24
CA HIS A 447 -28.98 35.49 -3.23
C HIS A 447 -30.46 35.41 -2.85
N ALA A 448 -30.78 35.02 -1.61
CA ALA A 448 -32.16 34.96 -1.12
C ALA A 448 -32.85 36.33 -1.19
N ARG A 449 -32.15 37.39 -0.79
CA ARG A 449 -32.66 38.76 -0.89
C ARG A 449 -32.96 39.15 -2.35
N VAL A 450 -31.97 39.07 -3.24
CA VAL A 450 -32.12 39.44 -4.66
C VAL A 450 -33.19 38.61 -5.33
N LEU A 451 -33.21 37.30 -5.08
CA LEU A 451 -34.25 36.42 -5.61
C LEU A 451 -35.63 36.86 -5.12
N SER A 452 -35.79 37.15 -3.81
CA SER A 452 -37.07 37.62 -3.27
C SER A 452 -37.54 38.94 -3.90
N GLU A 453 -36.61 39.86 -4.18
CA GLU A 453 -36.89 41.14 -4.82
C GLU A 453 -37.32 40.93 -6.29
N CYS A 454 -36.59 40.11 -7.06
CA CYS A 454 -36.95 39.79 -8.45
C CYS A 454 -38.29 39.05 -8.56
N MET A 455 -38.57 38.13 -7.63
CA MET A 455 -39.78 37.28 -7.66
C MET A 455 -41.07 38.07 -7.45
N LYS A 456 -41.01 39.32 -6.95
CA LYS A 456 -42.17 40.22 -6.86
C LYS A 456 -42.66 40.69 -8.23
N PHE A 457 -41.77 40.75 -9.22
CA PHE A 457 -42.05 41.32 -10.54
C PHE A 457 -42.10 40.28 -11.67
N LEU A 458 -41.59 39.06 -11.42
CA LEU A 458 -41.53 38.00 -12.42
C LEU A 458 -42.70 37.01 -12.26
N THR A 459 -43.37 36.70 -13.38
CA THR A 459 -44.45 35.70 -13.44
C THR A 459 -44.12 34.59 -14.44
N GLY A 460 -44.88 33.49 -14.37
CA GLY A 460 -44.88 32.42 -15.37
C GLY A 460 -43.50 31.86 -15.73
N ALA A 461 -43.17 31.89 -17.03
CA ALA A 461 -41.94 31.33 -17.60
C ALA A 461 -40.68 32.10 -17.15
N SER A 462 -40.73 33.44 -17.10
CA SER A 462 -39.59 34.27 -16.69
C SER A 462 -39.18 33.99 -15.24
N ARG A 463 -40.17 33.76 -14.37
CA ARG A 463 -39.93 33.35 -12.98
C ARG A 463 -39.17 32.02 -12.89
N ARG A 464 -39.59 31.01 -13.67
CA ARG A 464 -38.92 29.71 -13.72
C ARG A 464 -37.51 29.82 -14.31
N PHE A 465 -37.35 30.61 -15.36
CA PHE A 465 -36.06 30.84 -16.01
C PHE A 465 -35.06 31.45 -15.03
N VAL A 466 -35.41 32.54 -14.34
CA VAL A 466 -34.51 33.17 -13.36
C VAL A 466 -34.17 32.24 -12.22
N LYS A 467 -35.15 31.52 -11.66
CA LYS A 467 -34.90 30.54 -10.58
C LYS A 467 -33.99 29.40 -11.02
N GLY A 468 -34.06 28.96 -12.28
CA GLY A 468 -33.23 27.87 -12.81
C GLY A 468 -31.83 28.30 -13.23
N ASN A 469 -31.63 29.59 -13.58
CA ASN A 469 -30.36 30.09 -14.12
C ASN A 469 -29.55 30.91 -13.12
N LEU A 470 -30.14 31.37 -12.01
CA LEU A 470 -29.38 32.01 -10.94
C LEU A 470 -28.57 30.95 -10.20
N ARG A 471 -27.25 31.13 -10.14
CA ARG A 471 -26.36 30.19 -9.44
C ARG A 471 -26.72 30.11 -7.95
N ASN A 472 -26.77 28.89 -7.42
CA ASN A 472 -27.07 28.64 -6.00
C ASN A 472 -25.85 28.77 -5.07
N SER A 473 -24.64 28.89 -5.62
CA SER A 473 -23.40 29.10 -4.85
C SER A 473 -22.48 30.08 -5.56
N SER A 474 -21.80 30.92 -4.78
CA SER A 474 -20.70 31.76 -5.26
C SER A 474 -19.37 31.02 -5.33
N ILE A 475 -19.26 29.88 -4.66
CA ILE A 475 -18.02 29.12 -4.54
C ILE A 475 -17.98 28.12 -5.69
N ASN A 476 -16.90 28.19 -6.45
CA ASN A 476 -16.59 27.20 -7.48
C ASN A 476 -15.27 26.48 -7.15
N LEU A 477 -14.86 25.55 -8.01
CA LEU A 477 -13.62 24.81 -7.80
C LEU A 477 -12.38 25.72 -7.77
N ASP A 478 -12.34 26.78 -8.57
CA ASP A 478 -11.23 27.74 -8.62
C ASP A 478 -11.06 28.43 -7.25
N ASP A 479 -12.18 28.81 -6.61
CA ASP A 479 -12.16 29.39 -5.25
C ASP A 479 -11.60 28.41 -4.21
N ARG A 480 -11.97 27.12 -4.31
CA ARG A 480 -11.49 26.08 -3.38
C ARG A 480 -10.01 25.78 -3.59
N LEU A 481 -9.59 25.60 -4.84
CA LEU A 481 -8.19 25.34 -5.16
C LEU A 481 -7.30 26.47 -4.68
N ARG A 482 -7.70 27.73 -4.92
CA ARG A 482 -6.97 28.90 -4.41
C ARG A 482 -6.85 28.89 -2.90
N ASP A 483 -7.96 28.72 -2.16
CA ASP A 483 -7.92 28.67 -0.70
C ASP A 483 -7.05 27.52 -0.17
N MET A 484 -7.07 26.35 -0.84
CA MET A 484 -6.19 25.25 -0.47
C MET A 484 -4.71 25.61 -0.70
N PHE A 485 -4.37 26.18 -1.86
CA PHE A 485 -3.00 26.59 -2.19
C PHE A 485 -2.48 27.69 -1.24
N ASP A 486 -3.30 28.72 -0.98
CA ASP A 486 -2.98 29.84 -0.08
C ASP A 486 -2.79 29.39 1.38
N SER A 487 -3.34 28.23 1.76
CA SER A 487 -3.24 27.69 3.12
C SER A 487 -1.96 26.92 3.40
N LEU A 488 -1.13 26.68 2.38
CA LEU A 488 0.15 25.99 2.51
C LEU A 488 1.28 26.98 2.82
N PRO A 489 2.39 26.52 3.43
CA PRO A 489 3.56 27.37 3.68
C PRO A 489 4.27 27.85 2.43
N VAL A 490 4.12 27.12 1.32
CA VAL A 490 4.71 27.44 0.02
C VAL A 490 3.57 27.38 -0.99
N ASP A 491 3.33 28.48 -1.71
CA ASP A 491 2.29 28.53 -2.74
C ASP A 491 2.72 27.71 -3.97
N PRO A 492 2.02 26.62 -4.31
CA PRO A 492 2.35 25.79 -5.47
C PRO A 492 1.90 26.39 -6.81
N THR A 493 1.19 27.53 -6.82
CA THR A 493 0.52 28.07 -8.01
C THR A 493 1.49 28.32 -9.16
N GLU A 494 2.67 28.88 -8.90
CA GLU A 494 3.70 29.11 -9.93
C GLU A 494 4.18 27.77 -10.53
N LYS A 495 4.47 26.78 -9.69
CA LYS A 495 4.89 25.46 -10.16
C LYS A 495 3.82 24.75 -10.98
N ILE A 496 2.56 24.87 -10.58
CA ILE A 496 1.43 24.35 -11.34
C ILE A 496 1.35 25.05 -12.70
N ALA A 497 1.53 26.37 -12.74
CA ALA A 497 1.51 27.17 -13.97
C ALA A 497 2.64 26.80 -14.95
N GLU A 498 3.81 26.40 -14.44
CA GLU A 498 4.95 25.94 -15.25
C GLU A 498 4.73 24.60 -15.94
N THR A 499 3.78 23.77 -15.48
CA THR A 499 3.51 22.49 -16.13
C THR A 499 3.00 22.71 -17.55
N ALA A 500 3.56 21.98 -18.53
CA ALA A 500 3.29 22.20 -19.95
C ALA A 500 1.79 22.20 -20.30
N LEU A 501 1.01 21.32 -19.67
CA LEU A 501 -0.44 21.25 -19.86
C LEU A 501 -1.14 22.52 -19.36
N VAL A 502 -0.83 22.97 -18.14
CA VAL A 502 -1.48 24.15 -17.55
C VAL A 502 -1.05 25.42 -18.28
N ALA A 503 0.24 25.60 -18.56
CA ALA A 503 0.77 26.73 -19.31
C ALA A 503 0.02 26.92 -20.64
N ARG A 504 -0.11 25.84 -21.42
CA ARG A 504 -0.82 25.84 -22.70
C ARG A 504 -2.31 26.16 -22.53
N VAL A 505 -2.99 25.55 -21.56
CA VAL A 505 -4.43 25.82 -21.33
C VAL A 505 -4.67 27.25 -20.88
N CYS A 506 -3.79 27.80 -20.04
CA CYS A 506 -3.84 29.20 -19.61
C CYS A 506 -3.66 30.15 -20.80
N GLU A 507 -2.69 29.89 -21.69
CA GLU A 507 -2.47 30.68 -22.91
C GLU A 507 -3.65 30.59 -23.88
N GLU A 508 -4.13 29.38 -24.19
CA GLU A 508 -5.23 29.13 -25.12
C GLU A 508 -6.56 29.77 -24.67
N LYS A 509 -6.81 29.85 -23.37
CA LYS A 509 -8.11 30.24 -22.79
C LYS A 509 -8.10 31.54 -22.01
N GLY A 510 -6.94 32.17 -21.81
CA GLY A 510 -6.80 33.37 -20.96
C GLY A 510 -7.21 33.11 -19.50
N LEU A 511 -6.89 31.92 -18.97
CA LEU A 511 -7.26 31.49 -17.63
C LEU A 511 -6.08 31.60 -16.66
N LYS A 512 -6.40 31.72 -15.36
CA LYS A 512 -5.45 31.48 -14.28
C LYS A 512 -5.26 29.97 -14.04
N PRO A 513 -4.17 29.54 -13.37
CA PRO A 513 -3.89 28.12 -13.14
C PRO A 513 -5.06 27.34 -12.53
N GLU A 514 -5.76 27.88 -11.53
CA GLU A 514 -6.89 27.20 -10.88
C GLU A 514 -8.07 27.02 -11.85
N GLY A 515 -8.30 28.02 -12.72
CA GLY A 515 -9.31 27.95 -13.78
C GLY A 515 -8.95 26.92 -14.86
N ALA A 516 -7.67 26.80 -15.20
CA ALA A 516 -7.18 25.76 -16.09
C ALA A 516 -7.36 24.37 -15.49
N LEU A 517 -7.03 24.17 -14.19
CA LEU A 517 -7.27 22.92 -13.47
C LEU A 517 -8.75 22.51 -13.48
N ARG A 518 -9.66 23.45 -13.23
CA ARG A 518 -11.11 23.19 -13.31
C ARG A 518 -11.54 22.78 -14.72
N LEU A 519 -11.02 23.44 -15.74
CA LEU A 519 -11.34 23.10 -17.13
C LEU A 519 -10.85 21.69 -17.46
N ILE A 520 -9.59 21.37 -17.17
CA ILE A 520 -8.98 20.05 -17.38
C ILE A 520 -9.78 18.97 -16.64
N ARG A 521 -10.14 19.21 -15.37
CA ARG A 521 -10.98 18.30 -14.58
C ARG A 521 -12.33 18.06 -15.25
N ASN A 522 -13.02 19.10 -15.71
CA ASN A 522 -14.33 18.94 -16.34
C ASN A 522 -14.23 18.19 -17.67
N ASP A 523 -13.23 18.51 -18.48
CA ASP A 523 -12.95 17.84 -19.75
C ASP A 523 -12.72 16.33 -19.55
N LEU A 524 -11.88 15.98 -18.55
CA LEU A 524 -11.58 14.60 -18.20
C LEU A 524 -12.75 13.87 -17.53
N ALA A 525 -13.52 14.53 -16.67
CA ALA A 525 -14.64 13.92 -15.96
C ALA A 525 -15.81 13.59 -16.90
N HIS A 526 -16.08 14.46 -17.88
CA HIS A 526 -17.16 14.27 -18.86
C HIS A 526 -16.73 13.52 -20.11
N GLY A 527 -15.42 13.28 -20.30
CA GLY A 527 -14.89 12.62 -21.49
C GLY A 527 -14.95 13.49 -22.75
N ASN A 528 -15.00 14.82 -22.58
CA ASN A 528 -15.12 15.78 -23.68
C ASN A 528 -13.81 15.96 -24.44
N ARG A 529 -12.68 15.82 -23.75
CA ARG A 529 -11.32 15.98 -24.30
C ARG A 529 -10.35 15.08 -23.56
N THR A 530 -9.33 14.62 -24.26
CA THR A 530 -8.17 13.93 -23.70
C THR A 530 -6.95 14.84 -23.74
N TYR A 531 -6.01 14.61 -22.83
CA TYR A 531 -4.74 15.32 -22.78
C TYR A 531 -3.58 14.34 -22.92
N ASP A 532 -2.40 14.87 -23.24
CA ASP A 532 -1.19 14.08 -23.30
C ASP A 532 -0.88 13.42 -21.94
N PHE A 533 -0.46 12.15 -22.00
CA PHE A 533 -0.25 11.32 -20.82
C PHE A 533 0.93 11.78 -19.96
N PRO A 534 2.14 11.97 -20.52
CA PRO A 534 3.26 12.58 -19.82
C PRO A 534 2.93 13.93 -19.17
N GLU A 535 2.29 14.85 -19.89
CA GLU A 535 1.98 16.16 -19.34
C GLU A 535 1.00 16.10 -18.17
N LEU A 536 -0.03 15.25 -18.27
CA LEU A 536 -0.98 15.04 -17.18
C LEU A 536 -0.34 14.33 -15.99
N GLY A 537 0.60 13.42 -16.24
CA GLY A 537 1.40 12.76 -15.22
C GLY A 537 2.27 13.74 -14.44
N ALA A 538 2.96 14.64 -15.13
CA ALA A 538 3.77 15.69 -14.49
C ALA A 538 2.91 16.63 -13.62
N LEU A 539 1.75 17.03 -14.12
CA LEU A 539 0.79 17.82 -13.34
C LEU A 539 0.27 17.06 -12.11
N ALA A 540 -0.06 15.78 -12.26
CA ALA A 540 -0.49 14.94 -11.14
C ALA A 540 0.60 14.83 -10.06
N THR A 541 1.87 14.70 -10.43
CA THR A 541 2.98 14.69 -9.46
C THR A 541 3.06 15.98 -8.64
N VAL A 542 2.91 17.15 -9.28
CA VAL A 542 2.90 18.44 -8.55
C VAL A 542 1.70 18.50 -7.60
N LEU A 543 0.51 18.11 -8.06
CA LEU A 543 -0.70 18.09 -7.21
C LEU A 543 -0.61 17.06 -6.07
N GLU A 544 0.09 15.95 -6.27
CA GLU A 544 0.33 14.95 -5.23
C GLU A 544 1.16 15.53 -4.08
N SER A 545 2.21 16.30 -4.39
CA SER A 545 2.96 17.06 -3.37
C SER A 545 2.07 18.03 -2.59
N VAL A 546 1.14 18.71 -3.25
CA VAL A 546 0.17 19.62 -2.62
C VAL A 546 -0.77 18.86 -1.66
N VAL A 547 -1.36 17.75 -2.12
CA VAL A 547 -2.24 16.93 -1.27
C VAL A 547 -1.47 16.33 -0.10
N ARG A 548 -0.23 15.87 -0.33
CA ARG A 548 0.66 15.35 0.72
C ARG A 548 0.99 16.43 1.76
N ALA A 549 1.27 17.66 1.35
CA ALA A 549 1.49 18.78 2.28
C ALA A 549 0.26 19.03 3.18
N HIS A 550 -0.96 18.94 2.62
CA HIS A 550 -2.18 18.99 3.42
C HIS A 550 -2.36 17.78 4.34
N ALA A 551 -1.99 16.57 3.90
CA ALA A 551 -2.02 15.40 4.77
C ALA A 551 -1.11 15.59 5.99
N LEU A 552 0.12 16.10 5.78
CA LEU A 552 1.05 16.44 6.86
C LEU A 552 0.47 17.53 7.79
N ARG A 553 -0.17 18.57 7.22
CA ARG A 553 -0.86 19.62 8.00
C ARG A 553 -1.98 19.05 8.88
N ILE A 554 -2.82 18.18 8.32
CA ILE A 554 -3.97 17.57 9.02
C ILE A 554 -3.51 16.60 10.12
N LEU A 555 -2.35 15.97 9.92
CA LEU A 555 -1.65 15.19 10.95
C LEU A 555 -1.05 16.06 12.08
N GLY A 556 -1.10 17.38 11.96
CA GLY A 556 -0.62 18.32 12.97
C GLY A 556 0.89 18.56 12.93
N LEU A 557 1.54 18.20 11.81
CA LEU A 557 2.99 18.41 11.65
C LEU A 557 3.31 19.88 11.42
N GLY A 558 4.50 20.31 11.84
CA GLY A 558 4.94 21.71 11.75
C GLY A 558 5.07 22.24 10.32
N VAL A 559 5.10 23.56 10.19
CA VAL A 559 5.17 24.30 8.91
C VAL A 559 6.38 23.87 8.08
N ASP A 560 7.54 23.65 8.70
CA ASP A 560 8.76 23.21 8.02
C ASP A 560 8.59 21.82 7.39
N VAL A 561 7.93 20.90 8.10
CA VAL A 561 7.64 19.55 7.60
C VAL A 561 6.65 19.60 6.43
N GLN A 562 5.66 20.48 6.50
CA GLN A 562 4.68 20.71 5.42
C GLN A 562 5.33 21.31 4.16
N ALA A 563 6.38 22.12 4.31
CA ALA A 563 7.06 22.78 3.19
C ALA A 563 7.97 21.83 2.39
N ARG A 564 8.58 20.82 3.04
CA ARG A 564 9.50 19.85 2.39
C ARG A 564 8.94 19.18 1.13
N PRO A 565 7.71 18.64 1.08
CA PRO A 565 7.16 18.06 -0.17
C PRO A 565 6.89 19.10 -1.27
N LEU A 566 6.87 20.39 -0.94
CA LEU A 566 6.64 21.51 -1.86
C LEU A 566 7.95 22.11 -2.37
N ASN A 567 9.10 21.60 -1.95
CA ASN A 567 10.38 21.97 -2.55
C ASN A 567 10.56 21.23 -3.88
N PHE A 568 10.08 21.84 -4.96
CA PHE A 568 10.09 21.25 -6.31
C PHE A 568 11.44 21.33 -7.03
N ASN A 569 12.49 21.82 -6.35
CA ASN A 569 13.79 22.12 -6.95
C ASN A 569 14.80 20.96 -6.87
N ASP A 570 14.38 19.80 -6.39
CA ASP A 570 15.25 18.63 -6.18
C ASP A 570 14.85 17.40 -7.01
#